data_AF-A0A421JMG0-F1
#
_entry.id   AF-A0A421JMG0-F1
#
_cell.length_a   1.000
_cell.length_b   1.000
_cell.length_c   1.000
_cell.angle_alpha   90.00
_cell.angle_beta   90.00
_cell.angle_gamma   90.00
#
_symmetry.space_group_name_H-M   'P 1'
#
loop_
_entity.id
_entity.type
_entity.pdbx_description
1 polymer ?
#
loop_
_entity_poly.entity_id
_entity_poly.type
_entity_poly.pdbx_seq_one_letter_code
_entity_poly.pdbx_strand_id
1 'polypeptide(L)'
;MARQNFVGLVVSQGKNAKTVKVRVSGRVYDRKIDKEVIKRKDYLVHDEGDICKEGDIVRIESIPKRSSRKSFAIAEIKVNKGQKFAEYQEMARERVTQEVNLGIQQQKDKQIETSSILQKLDDLRKLDSLNKGAMHASSVAEKNELEKQIDDIKQKYPEINEWPSTNEILEIQINQVAKAADGSRINNIKYILDELMTVTKHAEFVKEVVSKRARRPFEEVEDGTKRNILRKYILNLENPCPVDLSQ
;
A
#
# COMPACT_ATOMS: atom_id res chain seq x y z
N MET A 1 -53.08 15.45 12.70
CA MET A 1 -53.12 15.83 11.28
C MET A 1 -51.89 15.28 10.58
N ALA A 2 -52.03 14.77 9.36
CA ALA A 2 -50.90 14.32 8.56
C ALA A 2 -50.07 15.53 8.07
N ARG A 3 -48.74 15.46 8.19
CA ARG A 3 -47.82 16.49 7.69
C ARG A 3 -47.46 16.23 6.23
N GLN A 4 -47.32 17.28 5.42
CA GLN A 4 -46.81 17.15 4.06
C GLN A 4 -45.32 16.78 4.10
N ASN A 5 -44.96 15.69 3.44
CA ASN A 5 -43.59 15.18 3.40
C ASN A 5 -43.05 15.16 1.98
N PHE A 6 -41.77 15.47 1.83
CA PHE A 6 -41.05 15.31 0.58
C PHE A 6 -39.73 14.59 0.81
N VAL A 7 -39.24 13.92 -0.23
CA VAL A 7 -37.87 13.38 -0.27
C VAL A 7 -37.08 14.26 -1.22
N GLY A 8 -35.91 14.71 -0.79
CA GLY A 8 -35.06 15.58 -1.59
C GLY A 8 -33.58 15.38 -1.31
N LEU A 9 -32.76 15.99 -2.15
CA LEU A 9 -31.31 15.99 -2.02
C LEU A 9 -30.84 17.33 -1.47
N VAL A 10 -29.91 17.30 -0.52
CA VAL A 10 -29.26 18.49 0.03
C VAL A 10 -28.28 19.05 -1.00
N VAL A 11 -28.59 20.23 -1.53
CA VAL A 11 -27.78 20.88 -2.59
C VAL A 11 -26.72 21.80 -2.00
N SER A 12 -27.06 22.53 -0.95
CA SER A 12 -26.10 23.44 -0.31
C SER A 12 -26.30 23.48 1.19
N GLN A 13 -25.20 23.40 1.92
CA GLN A 13 -25.14 23.50 3.38
C GLN A 13 -24.01 24.46 3.80
N GLY A 14 -24.01 24.92 5.05
CA GLY A 14 -22.95 25.77 5.60
C GLY A 14 -23.01 27.26 5.19
N LYS A 15 -23.88 27.63 4.24
CA LYS A 15 -24.04 29.05 3.83
C LYS A 15 -24.87 29.87 4.81
N ASN A 16 -25.84 29.24 5.48
CA ASN A 16 -26.73 29.87 6.46
C ASN A 16 -26.77 28.97 7.70
N ALA A 17 -26.82 29.57 8.90
CA ALA A 17 -26.94 28.80 10.14
C ALA A 17 -28.29 28.06 10.22
N LYS A 18 -28.27 26.81 10.72
CA LYS A 18 -29.46 25.99 10.99
C LYS A 18 -30.43 25.87 9.81
N THR A 19 -29.88 25.94 8.59
CA THR A 19 -30.64 26.06 7.36
C THR A 19 -29.93 25.38 6.21
N VAL A 20 -30.64 24.49 5.53
CA VAL A 20 -30.13 23.73 4.40
C VAL A 20 -31.01 23.95 3.19
N LYS A 21 -30.42 23.99 1.99
CA LYS A 21 -31.18 24.03 0.74
C LYS A 21 -31.40 22.61 0.23
N VAL A 22 -32.66 22.18 0.19
CA VAL A 22 -33.05 20.84 -0.27
C VAL A 22 -33.78 20.94 -1.59
N ARG A 23 -33.32 20.20 -2.59
CA ARG A 23 -33.97 20.07 -3.89
C ARG A 23 -34.91 18.89 -3.87
N VAL A 24 -36.19 19.17 -4.10
CA VAL A 24 -37.24 18.16 -4.25
C VAL A 24 -37.58 18.05 -5.73
N SER A 25 -37.65 16.82 -6.23
CA SER A 25 -38.15 16.51 -7.56
C SER A 25 -39.56 15.92 -7.44
N GLY A 26 -40.49 16.45 -8.24
CA GLY A 26 -41.85 15.94 -8.38
C GLY A 26 -42.14 15.64 -9.84
N ARG A 27 -42.86 14.55 -10.12
CA ARG A 27 -43.34 14.26 -11.46
C ARG A 27 -44.63 15.03 -11.70
N VAL A 28 -44.72 15.74 -12.82
CA VAL A 28 -45.87 16.54 -13.22
C VAL A 28 -46.18 16.23 -14.67
N TYR A 29 -47.45 15.95 -14.98
CA TYR A 29 -47.90 15.78 -16.35
C TYR A 29 -47.97 17.13 -17.06
N ASP A 30 -47.21 17.31 -18.14
CA ASP A 30 -47.31 18.49 -18.99
C ASP A 30 -48.29 18.20 -20.14
N ARG A 31 -49.47 18.81 -20.07
CA ARG A 31 -50.54 18.61 -21.07
C ARG A 31 -50.17 19.09 -22.47
N LYS A 32 -49.22 20.03 -22.61
CA LYS A 32 -48.81 20.51 -23.93
C LYS A 32 -47.92 19.50 -24.66
N ILE A 33 -47.06 18.82 -23.91
CA ILE A 33 -46.10 17.84 -24.42
C ILE A 33 -46.68 16.42 -24.38
N ASP A 34 -47.78 16.24 -23.63
CA ASP A 34 -48.45 14.96 -23.37
C ASP A 34 -47.48 13.92 -22.77
N LYS A 35 -46.62 14.40 -21.86
CA LYS A 35 -45.60 13.59 -21.20
C LYS A 35 -45.45 13.99 -19.74
N GLU A 36 -45.16 13.01 -18.90
CA GLU A 36 -44.78 13.23 -17.51
C GLU A 36 -43.34 13.76 -17.42
N VAL A 37 -43.19 14.98 -16.91
CA VAL A 37 -41.89 15.65 -16.76
C VAL A 37 -41.52 15.79 -15.30
N ILE A 38 -40.22 15.74 -14.99
CA ILE A 38 -39.73 15.92 -13.63
C ILE A 38 -39.49 17.41 -13.40
N LYS A 39 -40.31 18.04 -12.54
CA LYS A 39 -40.11 19.42 -12.09
C LYS A 39 -39.35 19.42 -10.77
N ARG A 40 -38.32 20.26 -10.68
CA ARG A 40 -37.52 20.44 -9.46
C ARG A 40 -37.88 21.75 -8.77
N LYS A 41 -37.89 21.73 -7.44
CA LYS A 41 -38.05 22.92 -6.61
C LYS A 41 -37.11 22.86 -5.41
N ASP A 42 -36.43 23.97 -5.15
CA ASP A 42 -35.50 24.10 -4.04
C ASP A 42 -36.22 24.77 -2.86
N TYR A 43 -36.12 24.14 -1.69
CA TYR A 43 -36.71 24.63 -0.44
C TYR A 43 -35.61 25.02 0.55
N LEU A 44 -35.86 26.06 1.32
CA LEU A 44 -35.06 26.37 2.51
C LEU A 44 -35.64 25.61 3.69
N VAL A 45 -34.87 24.65 4.18
CA VAL A 45 -35.29 23.69 5.19
C VAL A 45 -34.55 23.98 6.48
N HIS A 46 -35.25 23.88 7.60
CA HIS A 46 -34.65 24.00 8.91
C HIS A 46 -33.93 22.71 9.30
N ASP A 47 -32.66 22.84 9.65
CA ASP A 47 -31.87 21.79 10.29
C ASP A 47 -31.45 22.35 11.65
N GLU A 48 -31.91 21.77 12.76
CA GLU A 48 -31.58 22.30 14.09
C GLU A 48 -30.18 21.90 14.55
N GLY A 49 -29.71 20.72 14.14
CA GLY A 49 -28.42 20.16 14.55
C GLY A 49 -27.30 20.36 13.54
N ASP A 50 -27.57 21.05 12.41
CA ASP A 50 -26.62 21.19 11.29
C ASP A 50 -25.99 19.83 10.88
N ILE A 51 -26.80 18.78 10.94
CA ILE A 51 -26.37 17.38 10.78
C ILE A 51 -26.14 17.07 9.31
N CYS A 52 -26.97 17.62 8.43
CA CYS A 52 -26.93 17.26 7.01
C CYS A 52 -25.73 17.89 6.32
N LYS A 53 -25.14 17.18 5.36
CA LYS A 53 -24.12 17.73 4.45
C LYS A 53 -24.59 17.71 3.01
N GLU A 54 -23.85 18.38 2.15
CA GLU A 54 -24.13 18.41 0.71
C GLU A 54 -24.09 17.00 0.12
N GLY A 55 -25.13 16.62 -0.62
CA GLY A 55 -25.28 15.29 -1.23
C GLY A 55 -26.10 14.28 -0.42
N ASP A 56 -26.52 14.61 0.80
CA ASP A 56 -27.42 13.75 1.58
C ASP A 56 -28.83 13.72 0.99
N ILE A 57 -29.50 12.56 1.11
CA ILE A 57 -30.90 12.40 0.74
C ILE A 57 -31.72 12.43 2.03
N VAL A 58 -32.63 13.38 2.11
CA VAL A 58 -33.39 13.69 3.32
C VAL A 58 -34.89 13.63 3.07
N ARG A 59 -35.64 13.21 4.09
CA ARG A 59 -37.08 13.40 4.16
C ARG A 59 -37.35 14.69 4.93
N ILE A 60 -38.04 15.61 4.29
CA ILE A 60 -38.44 16.88 4.88
C ILE A 60 -39.94 16.85 5.20
N GLU A 61 -40.32 17.46 6.31
CA GLU A 61 -41.70 17.57 6.76
C GLU A 61 -42.13 19.04 6.86
N SER A 62 -43.41 19.31 6.62
CA SER A 62 -43.98 20.64 6.79
C SER A 62 -44.11 20.99 8.28
N ILE A 63 -43.68 22.20 8.62
CA ILE A 63 -43.74 22.78 9.96
C ILE A 63 -44.39 24.18 9.91
N PRO A 64 -44.82 24.74 11.05
CA PRO A 64 -45.14 26.16 11.13
C PRO A 64 -43.99 27.00 10.60
N LYS A 65 -44.33 28.10 9.94
CA LYS A 65 -43.37 28.97 9.29
C LYS A 65 -42.35 29.51 10.31
N ARG A 66 -41.12 28.99 10.29
CA ARG A 66 -40.02 29.42 11.18
C ARG A 66 -39.40 30.74 10.71
N SER A 67 -39.45 31.01 9.41
CA SER A 67 -38.94 32.23 8.78
C SER A 67 -39.71 32.53 7.49
N SER A 68 -39.47 33.68 6.85
CA SER A 68 -40.20 34.16 5.66
C SER A 68 -40.35 33.11 4.54
N ARG A 69 -39.34 32.24 4.36
CA ARG A 69 -39.30 31.19 3.33
C ARG A 69 -39.07 29.77 3.87
N LYS A 70 -38.97 29.60 5.20
CA LYS A 70 -38.71 28.30 5.85
C LYS A 70 -40.00 27.73 6.43
N SER A 71 -40.61 26.81 5.71
CA SER A 71 -41.84 26.10 6.08
C SER A 71 -41.65 24.58 6.23
N PHE A 72 -40.41 24.10 6.12
CA PHE A 72 -40.06 22.69 6.19
C PHE A 72 -38.90 22.48 7.16
N ALA A 73 -38.90 21.34 7.85
CA ALA A 73 -37.80 20.84 8.66
C ALA A 73 -37.30 19.50 8.13
N ILE A 74 -36.07 19.15 8.46
CA ILE A 74 -35.53 17.81 8.20
C ILE A 74 -36.12 16.86 9.23
N ALA A 75 -36.81 15.82 8.77
CA ALA A 75 -37.40 14.80 9.63
C ALA A 75 -36.47 13.59 9.76
N GLU A 76 -35.76 13.23 8.68
CA GLU A 76 -34.96 12.01 8.63
C GLU A 76 -33.91 12.09 7.50
N ILE A 77 -32.73 11.56 7.75
CA ILE A 77 -31.69 11.37 6.71
C ILE A 77 -31.85 9.94 6.18
N LYS A 78 -32.30 9.80 4.93
CA LYS A 78 -32.50 8.49 4.29
C LYS A 78 -31.18 7.88 3.82
N VAL A 79 -30.32 8.71 3.24
CA VAL A 79 -29.03 8.27 2.71
C VAL A 79 -27.99 9.31 3.06
N ASN A 80 -26.99 8.86 3.83
CA ASN A 80 -25.86 9.66 4.25
C ASN A 80 -24.67 9.46 3.29
N LYS A 81 -24.54 10.38 2.33
CA LYS A 81 -23.46 10.39 1.34
C LYS A 81 -22.52 11.58 1.57
N GLY A 82 -23.08 12.72 1.91
CA GLY A 82 -22.33 13.95 2.17
C GLY A 82 -21.41 13.84 3.38
N GLN A 83 -21.86 13.22 4.48
CA GLN A 83 -20.99 13.06 5.65
C GLN A 83 -19.80 12.14 5.36
N LYS A 84 -20.04 11.03 4.64
CA LYS A 84 -18.97 10.12 4.21
C LYS A 84 -17.93 10.82 3.36
N PHE A 85 -18.33 11.72 2.45
CA PHE A 85 -17.36 12.46 1.64
C PHE A 85 -16.45 13.35 2.50
N ALA A 86 -16.99 14.01 3.53
CA ALA A 86 -16.17 14.79 4.44
C ALA A 86 -15.21 13.92 5.25
N GLU A 87 -15.68 12.77 5.77
CA GLU A 87 -14.82 11.81 6.46
C GLU A 87 -13.67 11.31 5.58
N TYR A 88 -13.95 11.00 4.31
CA TYR A 88 -12.92 10.57 3.36
C TYR A 88 -11.91 11.67 3.04
N GLN A 89 -12.32 12.94 2.98
CA GLN A 89 -11.39 14.05 2.75
C GLN A 89 -10.39 14.19 3.89
N GLU A 90 -10.85 14.11 5.15
CA GLU A 90 -9.96 14.19 6.31
C GLU A 90 -9.03 12.97 6.37
N MET A 91 -9.56 11.76 6.20
CA MET A 91 -8.74 10.54 6.17
C MET A 91 -7.69 10.57 5.04
N ALA A 92 -8.04 11.10 3.86
CA ALA A 92 -7.10 11.22 2.75
C ALA A 92 -5.98 12.21 3.08
N ARG A 93 -6.29 13.36 3.70
CA ARG A 93 -5.28 14.32 4.13
C ARG A 93 -4.30 13.70 5.12
N GLU A 94 -4.80 13.00 6.13
CA GLU A 94 -3.95 12.34 7.13
C GLU A 94 -3.04 11.26 6.52
N ARG A 95 -3.55 10.47 5.57
CA ARG A 95 -2.73 9.47 4.89
C ARG A 95 -1.63 10.10 4.04
N VAL A 96 -1.97 11.14 3.28
CA VAL A 96 -1.00 11.84 2.43
C VAL A 96 0.08 12.51 3.28
N THR A 97 -0.26 13.13 4.41
CA THR A 97 0.75 13.74 5.29
C THR A 97 1.69 12.69 5.88
N GLN A 98 1.18 11.53 6.28
CA GLN A 98 2.01 10.41 6.77
C GLN A 98 2.93 9.87 5.67
N GLU A 99 2.41 9.63 4.46
CA GLU A 99 3.18 9.14 3.32
C GLU A 99 4.29 10.12 2.92
N VAL A 100 3.98 11.41 2.85
CA VAL A 100 4.98 12.46 2.57
C VAL A 100 6.06 12.48 3.63
N ASN A 101 5.70 12.40 4.91
CA ASN A 101 6.68 12.38 6.01
C ASN A 101 7.59 11.15 5.93
N LEU A 102 7.05 9.97 5.65
CA LEU A 102 7.83 8.75 5.46
C LEU A 102 8.76 8.87 4.25
N GLY A 103 8.28 9.40 3.13
CA GLY A 103 9.10 9.65 1.94
C GLY A 103 10.26 10.61 2.21
N ILE A 104 10.00 11.67 2.99
CA ILE A 104 11.04 12.63 3.41
C ILE A 104 12.12 11.93 4.26
N GLN A 105 11.73 11.07 5.21
CA GLN A 105 12.70 10.34 6.03
C GLN A 105 13.53 9.38 5.21
N GLN A 106 12.90 8.56 4.36
CA GLN A 106 13.62 7.66 3.45
C GLN A 106 14.59 8.41 2.53
N GLN A 107 14.22 9.62 2.07
CA GLN A 107 15.10 10.43 1.27
C GLN A 107 16.31 10.94 2.06
N LYS A 108 16.11 11.33 3.32
CA LYS A 108 17.21 11.70 4.23
C LYS A 108 18.13 10.51 4.49
N ASP A 109 17.58 9.34 4.76
CA ASP A 109 18.35 8.12 5.00
C ASP A 109 19.21 7.76 3.77
N LYS A 110 18.62 7.81 2.57
CA LYS A 110 19.36 7.63 1.31
C LYS A 110 20.45 8.68 1.12
N GLN A 111 20.21 9.94 1.49
CA GLN A 111 21.24 10.98 1.44
C GLN A 111 22.39 10.69 2.41
N ILE A 112 22.07 10.20 3.61
CA ILE A 112 23.06 9.79 4.61
C ILE A 112 23.87 8.59 4.09
N GLU A 113 23.21 7.54 3.58
CA GLU A 113 23.85 6.36 3.00
C GLU A 113 24.75 6.72 1.80
N THR A 114 24.25 7.54 0.87
CA THR A 114 25.07 7.99 -0.26
C THR A 114 26.27 8.81 0.21
N SER A 115 26.12 9.66 1.22
CA SER A 115 27.24 10.42 1.79
C SER A 115 28.28 9.52 2.45
N SER A 116 27.87 8.46 3.17
CA SER A 116 28.79 7.51 3.80
C SER A 116 29.49 6.62 2.77
N ILE A 117 28.80 6.20 1.71
CA ILE A 117 29.39 5.47 0.57
C ILE A 117 30.43 6.33 -0.14
N LEU A 118 30.15 7.61 -0.39
CA LEU A 118 31.11 8.53 -1.00
C LEU A 118 32.36 8.70 -0.12
N GLN A 119 32.19 8.82 1.21
CA GLN A 119 33.32 8.85 2.15
C GLN A 119 34.13 7.55 2.11
N LYS A 120 33.48 6.38 2.06
CA LYS A 120 34.15 5.08 1.91
C LYS A 120 34.96 5.02 0.62
N LEU A 121 34.39 5.48 -0.51
CA LEU A 121 35.08 5.54 -1.81
C LEU A 121 36.31 6.46 -1.79
N ASP A 122 36.19 7.64 -1.21
CA ASP A 122 37.30 8.58 -1.07
C ASP A 122 38.42 8.00 -0.19
N ASP A 123 38.07 7.30 0.90
CA ASP A 123 39.03 6.63 1.76
C ASP A 123 39.72 5.44 1.06
N LEU A 124 38.98 4.64 0.28
CA LEU A 124 39.56 3.56 -0.54
C LEU A 124 40.52 4.11 -1.60
N ARG A 125 40.17 5.22 -2.25
CA ARG A 125 41.04 5.92 -3.20
C ARG A 125 42.31 6.42 -2.53
N LYS A 126 42.21 6.98 -1.32
CA LYS A 126 43.37 7.39 -0.51
C LYS A 126 44.22 6.19 -0.15
N LEU A 127 43.63 5.10 0.33
CA LEU A 127 44.36 3.87 0.69
C LEU A 127 45.15 3.32 -0.51
N ASP A 128 44.57 3.30 -1.71
CA ASP A 128 45.30 2.91 -2.92
C ASP A 128 46.49 3.83 -3.23
N SER A 129 46.31 5.15 -3.09
CA SER A 129 47.39 6.12 -3.28
C SER A 129 48.50 6.00 -2.25
N LEU A 130 48.16 5.78 -0.98
CA LEU A 130 49.09 5.61 0.13
C LEU A 130 49.89 4.31 -0.01
N ASN A 131 49.23 3.22 -0.42
CA ASN A 131 49.89 1.95 -0.66
C ASN A 131 50.91 2.05 -1.81
N LYS A 132 50.56 2.72 -2.91
CA LYS A 132 51.53 3.02 -4.00
C LYS A 132 52.67 3.90 -3.50
N GLY A 133 52.38 4.90 -2.69
CA GLY A 133 53.39 5.75 -2.05
C GLY A 133 54.37 4.96 -1.17
N ALA A 134 53.85 4.07 -0.33
CA ALA A 134 54.65 3.23 0.57
C ALA A 134 55.60 2.29 -0.20
N MET A 135 55.16 1.78 -1.36
CA MET A 135 56.01 0.96 -2.24
C MET A 135 57.17 1.75 -2.86
N HIS A 136 56.99 3.04 -3.15
CA HIS A 136 57.99 3.89 -3.80
C HIS A 136 58.83 4.75 -2.83
N ALA A 137 58.48 4.81 -1.54
CA ALA A 137 59.17 5.63 -0.56
C ALA A 137 60.62 5.14 -0.32
N SER A 138 61.57 6.07 -0.30
CA SER A 138 63.00 5.79 -0.07
C SER A 138 63.41 5.91 1.40
N SER A 139 62.68 6.66 2.22
CA SER A 139 62.98 6.88 3.64
C SER A 139 62.12 6.01 4.56
N VAL A 140 62.74 5.43 5.60
CA VAL A 140 62.05 4.57 6.59
C VAL A 140 61.02 5.37 7.42
N ALA A 141 61.28 6.65 7.68
CA ALA A 141 60.36 7.50 8.43
C ALA A 141 59.05 7.77 7.67
N GLU A 142 59.17 8.04 6.36
CA GLU A 142 58.01 8.26 5.47
C GLU A 142 57.14 6.99 5.36
N LYS A 143 57.77 5.81 5.33
CA LYS A 143 57.05 4.53 5.33
C LYS A 143 56.21 4.35 6.60
N ASN A 144 56.80 4.58 7.77
CA ASN A 144 56.09 4.43 9.04
C ASN A 144 54.90 5.41 9.18
N GLU A 145 54.97 6.59 8.58
CA GLU A 145 53.87 7.56 8.61
C GLU A 145 52.73 7.14 7.67
N LEU A 146 53.06 6.67 6.46
CA LEU A 146 52.08 6.12 5.51
C LEU A 146 51.39 4.87 6.07
N GLU A 147 52.14 3.99 6.75
CA GLU A 147 51.60 2.79 7.40
C GLU A 147 50.57 3.13 8.49
N LYS A 148 50.83 4.15 9.32
CA LYS A 148 49.85 4.63 10.31
C LYS A 148 48.56 5.12 9.66
N GLN A 149 48.66 5.88 8.57
CA GLN A 149 47.48 6.37 7.85
C GLN A 149 46.69 5.22 7.20
N ILE A 150 47.37 4.18 6.74
CA ILE A 150 46.73 2.96 6.23
C ILE A 150 45.99 2.24 7.36
N ASP A 151 46.62 2.08 8.53
CA ASP A 151 46.02 1.43 9.69
C ASP A 151 44.81 2.20 10.22
N ASP A 152 44.86 3.54 10.24
CA ASP A 152 43.72 4.39 10.61
C ASP A 152 42.52 4.18 9.68
N ILE A 153 42.76 4.00 8.37
CA ILE A 153 41.68 3.70 7.41
C ILE A 153 41.18 2.26 7.60
N LYS A 154 42.06 1.28 7.82
CA LYS A 154 41.66 -0.11 8.08
C LYS A 154 40.83 -0.26 9.36
N GLN A 155 41.14 0.51 10.40
CA GLN A 155 40.35 0.53 11.63
C GLN A 155 38.91 1.03 11.42
N LYS A 156 38.69 1.96 10.48
CA LYS A 156 37.35 2.44 10.13
C LYS A 156 36.52 1.38 9.40
N TYR A 157 37.18 0.47 8.67
CA TYR A 157 36.55 -0.52 7.82
C TYR A 157 37.11 -1.93 8.10
N PRO A 158 36.59 -2.64 9.11
CA PRO A 158 37.09 -3.96 9.52
C PRO A 158 36.92 -5.05 8.46
N GLU A 159 36.13 -4.80 7.40
CA GLU A 159 35.98 -5.67 6.24
C GLU A 159 37.28 -5.79 5.41
N ILE A 160 38.23 -4.86 5.58
CA ILE A 160 39.45 -4.74 4.77
C ILE A 160 40.66 -5.29 5.55
N ASN A 161 40.87 -6.61 5.50
CA ASN A 161 42.07 -7.23 6.08
C ASN A 161 43.33 -7.02 5.20
N GLU A 162 43.18 -7.08 3.88
CA GLU A 162 44.28 -7.01 2.91
C GLU A 162 43.92 -6.06 1.76
N TRP A 163 44.93 -5.36 1.22
CA TRP A 163 44.77 -4.48 0.06
C TRP A 163 45.83 -4.78 -1.01
N PRO A 164 45.44 -5.00 -2.29
CA PRO A 164 44.08 -5.01 -2.82
C PRO A 164 43.25 -6.21 -2.33
N SER A 165 41.96 -5.98 -2.03
CA SER A 165 41.07 -7.05 -1.54
C SER A 165 40.44 -7.83 -2.70
N THR A 166 40.30 -9.14 -2.54
CA THR A 166 39.54 -10.01 -3.46
C THR A 166 38.05 -10.08 -3.07
N ASN A 167 37.72 -9.75 -1.82
CA ASN A 167 36.36 -9.84 -1.30
C ASN A 167 35.51 -8.63 -1.70
N GLU A 168 34.19 -8.80 -1.77
CA GLU A 168 33.24 -7.72 -2.08
C GLU A 168 33.26 -6.64 -0.98
N ILE A 169 33.81 -5.46 -1.26
CA ILE A 169 33.87 -4.33 -0.31
C ILE A 169 32.60 -3.45 -0.39
N LEU A 170 31.88 -3.52 -1.51
CA LEU A 170 30.68 -2.74 -1.79
C LEU A 170 29.57 -3.68 -2.27
N GLU A 171 28.42 -3.63 -1.62
CA GLU A 171 27.23 -4.33 -2.10
C GLU A 171 26.63 -3.56 -3.28
N ILE A 172 26.77 -4.09 -4.49
CA ILE A 172 26.14 -3.54 -5.69
C ILE A 172 24.74 -4.19 -5.83
N GLN A 173 23.71 -3.38 -6.06
CA GLN A 173 22.33 -3.87 -6.25
C GLN A 173 22.21 -4.96 -7.32
N ILE A 174 23.07 -4.94 -8.34
CA ILE A 174 23.12 -5.96 -9.42
C ILE A 174 23.44 -7.35 -8.84
N ASN A 175 24.34 -7.44 -7.85
CA ASN A 175 24.69 -8.70 -7.20
C ASN A 175 23.54 -9.22 -6.32
N GLN A 176 22.76 -8.33 -5.70
CA GLN A 176 21.56 -8.71 -4.94
C GLN A 176 20.46 -9.24 -5.86
N VAL A 177 20.23 -8.61 -7.01
CA VAL A 177 19.25 -9.06 -8.01
C VAL A 177 19.65 -10.40 -8.61
N ALA A 178 20.92 -10.63 -8.90
CA ALA A 178 21.40 -11.93 -9.37
C ALA A 178 21.15 -13.05 -8.34
N LYS A 179 21.43 -12.80 -7.05
CA LYS A 179 21.14 -13.72 -5.94
C LYS A 179 19.63 -13.97 -5.74
N ALA A 180 18.79 -12.97 -6.02
CA ALA A 180 17.33 -13.06 -5.91
C ALA A 180 16.64 -13.68 -7.15
N ALA A 181 17.29 -13.59 -8.32
CA ALA A 181 16.80 -14.13 -9.59
C ALA A 181 16.86 -15.66 -9.68
N ASP A 182 17.50 -16.33 -8.72
CA ASP A 182 17.50 -17.79 -8.53
C ASP A 182 16.12 -18.34 -8.10
N GLY A 183 15.02 -17.70 -8.55
CA GLY A 183 13.60 -18.02 -8.34
C GLY A 183 13.13 -19.36 -8.94
N SER A 184 13.95 -20.40 -8.77
CA SER A 184 13.77 -21.76 -9.26
C SER A 184 12.39 -22.31 -8.94
N ARG A 185 11.84 -22.02 -7.75
CA ARG A 185 10.53 -22.55 -7.33
C ARG A 185 9.36 -21.94 -8.11
N ILE A 186 9.37 -20.63 -8.38
CA ILE A 186 8.29 -19.96 -9.14
C ILE A 186 8.38 -20.35 -10.62
N ASN A 187 9.59 -20.43 -11.15
CA ASN A 187 9.83 -20.78 -12.54
C ASN A 187 9.49 -22.27 -12.81
N ASN A 188 9.73 -23.15 -11.85
CA ASN A 188 9.53 -24.60 -12.00
C ASN A 188 8.24 -25.13 -11.36
N ILE A 189 7.24 -24.28 -11.06
CA ILE A 189 5.97 -24.69 -10.42
C ILE A 189 5.30 -25.85 -11.16
N LYS A 190 5.28 -25.80 -12.50
CA LYS A 190 4.63 -26.84 -13.30
C LYS A 190 5.32 -28.19 -13.10
N TYR A 191 6.65 -28.21 -13.17
CA TYR A 191 7.47 -29.40 -12.95
C TYR A 191 7.26 -29.96 -11.54
N ILE A 192 7.34 -29.11 -10.51
CA ILE A 192 7.12 -29.51 -9.10
C ILE A 192 5.73 -30.12 -8.92
N LEU A 193 4.68 -29.51 -9.47
CA LEU A 193 3.32 -30.00 -9.32
C LEU A 193 3.09 -31.34 -10.04
N ASP A 194 3.70 -31.51 -11.21
CA ASP A 194 3.60 -32.76 -11.95
C ASP A 194 4.39 -33.87 -11.25
N GLU A 195 5.57 -33.58 -10.69
CA GLU A 195 6.36 -34.54 -9.90
C GLU A 195 5.66 -34.95 -8.61
N LEU A 196 5.08 -34.00 -7.86
CA LEU A 196 4.33 -34.28 -6.63
C LEU A 196 3.09 -35.14 -6.87
N MET A 197 2.46 -35.03 -8.04
CA MET A 197 1.27 -35.81 -8.38
C MET A 197 1.60 -37.19 -8.98
N THR A 198 2.79 -37.37 -9.57
CA THR A 198 3.18 -38.60 -10.27
C THR A 198 4.05 -39.53 -9.42
N VAL A 199 4.96 -38.98 -8.61
CA VAL A 199 5.95 -39.77 -7.87
C VAL A 199 5.37 -40.27 -6.55
N THR A 200 5.39 -41.59 -6.35
CA THR A 200 4.87 -42.26 -5.16
C THR A 200 5.61 -41.88 -3.87
N LYS A 201 6.88 -41.46 -3.96
CA LYS A 201 7.70 -41.01 -2.82
C LYS A 201 7.12 -39.77 -2.12
N HIS A 202 6.39 -38.91 -2.83
CA HIS A 202 5.81 -37.68 -2.26
C HIS A 202 4.34 -37.86 -1.86
N ALA A 203 3.80 -39.08 -1.95
CA ALA A 203 2.39 -39.34 -1.66
C ALA A 203 2.02 -39.03 -0.19
N GLU A 204 2.92 -39.29 0.76
CA GLU A 204 2.71 -38.97 2.18
C GLU A 204 2.61 -37.47 2.42
N PHE A 205 3.52 -36.70 1.81
CA PHE A 205 3.52 -35.24 1.87
C PHE A 205 2.24 -34.65 1.24
N VAL A 206 1.81 -35.16 0.07
CA VAL A 206 0.58 -34.71 -0.58
C VAL A 206 -0.64 -35.00 0.30
N LYS A 207 -0.72 -36.19 0.92
CA LYS A 207 -1.80 -36.52 1.86
C LYS A 207 -1.81 -35.59 3.07
N GLU A 208 -0.66 -35.30 3.66
CA GLU A 208 -0.53 -34.39 4.80
C GLU A 208 -0.99 -32.96 4.45
N VAL A 209 -0.51 -32.41 3.33
CA VAL A 209 -0.85 -31.04 2.91
C VAL A 209 -2.32 -30.93 2.51
N VAL A 210 -2.85 -31.91 1.79
CA VAL A 210 -4.25 -31.91 1.35
C VAL A 210 -5.18 -32.11 2.54
N SER A 211 -4.93 -33.04 3.44
CA SER A 211 -5.77 -33.27 4.63
C SER A 211 -5.83 -32.07 5.58
N LYS A 212 -4.72 -31.35 5.77
CA LYS A 212 -4.68 -30.14 6.61
C LYS A 212 -5.53 -28.99 6.07
N ARG A 213 -5.76 -28.94 4.76
CA ARG A 213 -6.38 -27.78 4.09
C ARG A 213 -7.71 -28.08 3.41
N ALA A 214 -7.99 -29.34 3.08
CA ALA A 214 -9.25 -29.78 2.51
C ALA A 214 -10.32 -29.94 3.60
N ARG A 215 -11.58 -29.66 3.24
CA ARG A 215 -12.74 -29.90 4.10
C ARG A 215 -13.27 -31.35 4.03
N ARG A 216 -12.81 -32.11 3.02
CA ARG A 216 -13.22 -33.49 2.74
C ARG A 216 -12.04 -34.44 2.97
N PRO A 217 -12.28 -35.72 3.30
CA PRO A 217 -11.23 -36.72 3.39
C PRO A 217 -10.50 -36.87 2.05
N PHE A 218 -9.22 -37.25 2.10
CA PHE A 218 -8.29 -37.22 0.96
C PHE A 218 -8.79 -37.99 -0.27
N GLU A 219 -9.47 -39.11 -0.03
CA GLU A 219 -9.98 -40.04 -1.04
C GLU A 219 -11.13 -39.44 -1.86
N GLU A 220 -11.89 -38.49 -1.30
CA GLU A 220 -13.02 -37.83 -1.97
C GLU A 220 -12.63 -36.54 -2.70
N VAL A 221 -11.38 -36.11 -2.57
CA VAL A 221 -10.89 -34.87 -3.20
C VAL A 221 -10.50 -35.15 -4.65
N GLU A 222 -11.07 -34.39 -5.58
CA GLU A 222 -10.71 -34.41 -6.99
C GLU A 222 -9.25 -33.96 -7.21
N ASP A 223 -8.56 -34.57 -8.18
CA ASP A 223 -7.14 -34.30 -8.44
C ASP A 223 -6.87 -32.85 -8.86
N GLY A 224 -7.81 -32.18 -9.53
CA GLY A 224 -7.74 -30.74 -9.80
C GLY A 224 -7.74 -29.91 -8.52
N THR A 225 -8.52 -30.32 -7.52
CA THR A 225 -8.54 -29.67 -6.21
C THR A 225 -7.25 -29.94 -5.44
N LYS A 226 -6.70 -31.17 -5.49
CA LYS A 226 -5.39 -31.50 -4.91
C LYS A 226 -4.28 -30.63 -5.51
N ARG A 227 -4.22 -30.54 -6.84
CA ARG A 227 -3.24 -29.70 -7.57
C ARG A 227 -3.35 -28.22 -7.20
N ASN A 228 -4.56 -27.69 -7.03
CA ASN A 228 -4.77 -26.31 -6.61
C ASN A 228 -4.36 -26.04 -5.16
N ILE A 229 -4.58 -26.99 -4.26
CA ILE A 229 -4.14 -26.91 -2.87
C ILE A 229 -2.61 -26.93 -2.81
N LEU A 230 -1.97 -27.86 -3.51
CA LEU A 230 -0.51 -27.97 -3.59
C LEU A 230 0.09 -26.71 -4.22
N ARG A 231 -0.48 -26.19 -5.31
CA ARG A 231 -0.04 -24.92 -5.93
C ARG A 231 -0.05 -23.78 -4.93
N LYS A 232 -1.15 -23.59 -4.18
CA LYS A 232 -1.24 -22.55 -3.15
C LYS A 232 -0.26 -22.76 -1.99
N TYR A 233 0.08 -24.01 -1.68
CA TYR A 233 1.04 -24.34 -0.64
C TYR A 233 2.48 -24.03 -1.07
N ILE A 234 2.86 -24.42 -2.29
CA ILE A 234 4.22 -24.28 -2.85
C ILE A 234 4.55 -22.83 -3.21
N LEU A 235 3.54 -22.04 -3.60
CA LEU A 235 3.70 -20.60 -3.87
C LEU A 235 4.12 -19.80 -2.63
N ASN A 236 3.89 -20.32 -1.43
CA ASN A 236 4.41 -19.72 -0.22
C ASN A 236 5.86 -20.17 -0.01
N LEU A 237 6.81 -19.24 -0.08
CA LEU A 237 8.25 -19.53 0.01
C LEU A 237 8.69 -20.11 1.36
N GLU A 238 7.97 -19.76 2.44
CA GLU A 238 8.23 -20.27 3.81
C GLU A 238 7.98 -21.77 3.96
N ASN A 239 7.16 -22.35 3.07
CA ASN A 239 6.83 -23.77 3.15
C ASN A 239 7.93 -24.64 2.53
N PRO A 240 8.22 -25.82 3.11
CA PRO A 240 9.15 -26.77 2.51
C PRO A 240 8.57 -27.33 1.19
N CYS A 241 9.43 -27.50 0.19
CA CYS A 241 9.12 -28.21 -1.05
C CYS A 241 10.04 -29.43 -1.11
N PRO A 242 9.51 -30.65 -1.16
CA PRO A 242 10.32 -31.87 -1.14
C PRO A 242 10.91 -32.23 -2.52
N VAL A 243 10.62 -31.44 -3.55
CA VAL A 243 11.16 -31.62 -4.91
C VAL A 243 12.49 -30.86 -5.03
N ASP A 244 13.55 -31.58 -5.35
CA ASP A 244 14.87 -31.02 -5.63
C ASP A 244 14.87 -30.38 -7.03
N LEU A 245 15.28 -29.12 -7.10
CA LEU A 245 15.31 -28.32 -8.33
C LEU A 245 16.70 -28.28 -8.99
N SER A 246 17.60 -29.17 -8.55
CA SER A 246 19.02 -29.21 -8.91
C SER A 246 19.36 -30.12 -10.11
N GLN A 247 18.35 -30.57 -10.86
CA GLN A 247 18.53 -31.26 -12.15
C GLN A 247 18.20 -30.34 -13.33
#